data_AF-D9W4T1-F1
#
_entry.id   AF-D9W4T1-F1
#
_cell.length_a   1.000
_cell.length_b   1.000
_cell.length_c   1.000
_cell.angle_alpha   90.00
_cell.angle_beta   90.00
_cell.angle_gamma   90.00
#
_symmetry.space_group_name_H-M   'P 1'
#
loop_
_entity.id
_entity.type
_entity.pdbx_description
1 polymer ?
#
loop_
_entity_poly.entity_id
_entity_poly.type
_entity_poly.pdbx_seq_one_letter_code
_entity_poly.pdbx_strand_id
1 'polypeptide(L)'
;MMPAMEKSAKQHAREAVTDLELKFIEAVEHGRLRAELTYEQLGRHLGMSKSQISKRQDGQITYTLRDMHHISQLLGIDPLVMAAGLGTWLNYIHPTEVHHRLDTPTANSNPGTTP
;
A
#
# COMPACT_ATOMS: atom_id res chain seq x y z
N MET A 1 -22.13 -6.99 -34.85
CA MET A 1 -22.21 -5.71 -34.11
C MET A 1 -21.85 -5.89 -32.62
N MET A 2 -20.76 -6.60 -32.31
CA MET A 2 -20.30 -6.92 -30.95
C MET A 2 -19.03 -6.16 -30.44
N PRO A 3 -18.16 -5.52 -31.25
CA PRO A 3 -16.88 -5.01 -30.76
C PRO A 3 -16.95 -3.69 -29.99
N ALA A 4 -18.05 -2.94 -30.07
CA ALA A 4 -18.21 -1.66 -29.33
C ALA A 4 -18.52 -1.88 -27.84
N MET A 5 -19.36 -2.87 -27.52
CA MET A 5 -19.70 -3.23 -26.14
C MET A 5 -18.49 -3.78 -25.37
N GLU A 6 -17.67 -4.61 -26.03
CA GLU A 6 -16.46 -5.19 -25.42
C GLU A 6 -15.38 -4.12 -25.15
N LYS A 7 -15.25 -3.10 -26.01
CA LYS A 7 -14.35 -1.96 -25.78
C LYS A 7 -14.79 -1.10 -24.59
N SER A 8 -16.09 -0.87 -24.44
CA SER A 8 -16.64 -0.12 -23.29
C SER A 8 -16.44 -0.87 -21.97
N ALA A 9 -16.65 -2.18 -21.95
CA ALA A 9 -16.42 -3.00 -20.75
C ALA A 9 -14.94 -2.97 -20.30
N LYS A 10 -13.99 -3.08 -21.24
CA LYS A 10 -12.56 -2.98 -20.96
C LYS A 10 -12.16 -1.59 -20.43
N GLN A 11 -12.79 -0.53 -20.95
CA GLN A 11 -12.56 0.84 -20.49
C GLN A 11 -13.04 1.03 -19.05
N HIS A 12 -14.28 0.63 -18.73
CA HIS A 12 -14.82 0.73 -17.37
C HIS A 12 -14.01 -0.11 -16.37
N ALA A 13 -13.55 -1.30 -16.77
CA ALA A 13 -12.68 -2.12 -15.93
C ALA A 13 -11.36 -1.41 -15.60
N ARG A 14 -10.76 -0.71 -16.58
CA ARG A 14 -9.52 0.04 -16.38
C ARG A 14 -9.71 1.25 -15.46
N GLU A 15 -10.83 1.96 -15.61
CA GLU A 15 -11.21 3.06 -14.71
C GLU A 15 -11.39 2.55 -13.28
N ALA A 16 -12.11 1.44 -13.08
CA ALA A 16 -12.31 0.85 -11.77
C ALA A 16 -11.00 0.41 -11.08
N VAL A 17 -10.05 -0.13 -11.85
CA VAL A 17 -8.71 -0.46 -11.33
C VAL A 17 -7.97 0.81 -10.91
N THR A 18 -8.03 1.86 -11.74
CA THR A 18 -7.39 3.15 -11.44
C THR A 18 -7.97 3.77 -10.15
N ASP A 19 -9.29 3.70 -9.97
CA ASP A 19 -9.96 4.19 -8.76
C ASP A 19 -9.51 3.44 -7.49
N LEU A 20 -9.34 2.11 -7.58
CA LEU A 20 -8.82 1.31 -6.48
C LEU A 20 -7.36 1.66 -6.15
N GLU A 21 -6.53 1.87 -7.17
CA GLU A 21 -5.14 2.28 -6.99
C GLU A 21 -5.05 3.65 -6.30
N LEU A 22 -5.86 4.62 -6.73
CA LEU A 22 -5.91 5.95 -6.12
C LEU A 22 -6.38 5.91 -4.67
N LYS A 23 -7.43 5.12 -4.37
CA LYS A 23 -7.90 4.91 -2.99
C LYS A 23 -6.84 4.27 -2.11
N PHE A 24 -6.09 3.32 -2.66
CA PHE A 24 -4.99 2.71 -1.92
C PHE A 24 -3.88 3.72 -1.64
N ILE A 25 -3.46 4.51 -2.64
CA ILE A 25 -2.47 5.59 -2.47
C ILE A 25 -2.88 6.56 -1.36
N GLU A 26 -4.14 6.99 -1.36
CA GLU A 26 -4.71 7.87 -0.33
C GLU A 26 -4.68 7.20 1.06
N ALA A 27 -5.08 5.92 1.14
CA ALA A 27 -5.04 5.14 2.37
C ALA A 27 -3.61 5.01 2.93
N VAL A 28 -2.61 4.76 2.08
CA VAL A 28 -1.20 4.72 2.48
C VAL A 28 -0.77 6.06 3.06
N GLU A 29 -1.14 7.17 2.41
CA GLU A 29 -0.73 8.50 2.87
C GLU A 29 -1.34 8.87 4.23
N HIS A 30 -2.64 8.68 4.38
CA HIS A 30 -3.31 8.96 5.65
C HIS A 30 -2.86 8.01 6.75
N GLY A 31 -2.67 6.73 6.43
CA GLY A 31 -2.15 5.75 7.38
C GLY A 31 -0.74 6.10 7.85
N ARG A 32 0.14 6.49 6.93
CA ARG A 32 1.50 6.97 7.20
C ARG A 32 1.50 8.19 8.10
N LEU A 33 0.71 9.22 7.76
CA LEU A 33 0.60 10.45 8.55
C LEU A 33 0.09 10.15 9.96
N ARG A 34 -0.93 9.29 10.08
CA ARG A 34 -1.50 8.90 11.37
C ARG A 34 -0.53 8.09 12.22
N ALA A 35 0.32 7.29 11.58
CA ALA A 35 1.40 6.54 12.22
C ALA A 35 2.66 7.38 12.47
N GLU A 36 2.68 8.66 12.07
CA GLU A 36 3.84 9.56 12.18
C GLU A 36 5.09 9.07 11.44
N LEU A 37 4.90 8.30 10.35
CA LEU A 37 6.00 7.75 9.57
C LEU A 37 6.48 8.74 8.51
N THR A 38 7.79 8.84 8.30
CA THR A 38 8.37 9.54 7.14
C THR A 38 8.37 8.65 5.89
N TYR A 39 8.49 9.26 4.71
CA TYR A 39 8.71 8.50 3.46
C TYR A 39 10.01 7.71 3.49
N GLU A 40 11.03 8.20 4.19
CA GLU A 40 12.29 7.50 4.41
C GLU A 40 12.11 6.23 5.24
N GLN A 41 11.33 6.29 6.32
CA GLN A 41 11.01 5.12 7.15
C GLN A 41 10.17 4.09 6.39
N LEU A 42 9.13 4.55 5.70
CA LEU A 42 8.30 3.68 4.86
C LEU A 42 9.13 3.03 3.74
N GLY A 43 9.98 3.82 3.08
CA GLY A 43 10.90 3.33 2.06
C GLY A 43 11.85 2.27 2.61
N ARG A 44 12.48 2.51 3.76
CA ARG A 44 13.36 1.54 4.41
C ARG A 44 12.64 0.21 4.69
N HIS A 45 11.41 0.26 5.20
CA HIS A 45 10.60 -0.94 5.45
C HIS A 45 10.32 -1.75 4.18
N LEU A 46 10.11 -1.06 3.06
CA LEU A 46 9.82 -1.66 1.75
C LEU A 46 11.08 -1.98 0.93
N GLY A 47 12.29 -1.67 1.42
CA GLY A 47 13.53 -1.78 0.63
C GLY A 47 13.60 -0.80 -0.55
N MET A 48 13.01 0.39 -0.40
CA MET A 48 12.90 1.43 -1.43
C MET A 48 13.51 2.76 -0.96
N SER A 49 13.94 3.59 -1.91
CA SER A 49 14.33 4.97 -1.63
C SER A 49 13.11 5.86 -1.38
N LYS A 50 13.30 6.98 -0.67
CA LYS A 50 12.28 8.03 -0.48
C LYS A 50 11.67 8.48 -1.82
N SER A 51 12.49 8.65 -2.85
CA SER A 51 12.02 9.08 -4.18
C SER A 51 11.07 8.06 -4.81
N GLN A 52 11.33 6.76 -4.63
CA GLN A 52 10.44 5.71 -5.13
C GLN A 52 9.11 5.65 -4.38
N ILE A 53 9.08 6.01 -3.09
CA ILE A 53 7.85 6.17 -2.32
C ILE A 53 7.08 7.40 -2.81
N SER A 54 7.74 8.56 -2.96
CA SER A 54 7.11 9.78 -3.48
C SER A 54 6.42 9.54 -4.82
N LYS A 55 7.11 8.91 -5.78
CA LYS A 55 6.53 8.62 -7.11
C LYS A 55 5.28 7.73 -7.05
N ARG A 56 5.17 6.85 -6.05
CA ARG A 56 3.98 6.03 -5.83
C ARG A 56 2.85 6.84 -5.20
N GLN A 57 3.16 7.72 -4.26
CA GLN A 57 2.18 8.65 -3.70
C GLN A 57 1.69 9.68 -4.73
N ASP A 58 2.53 10.02 -5.70
CA ASP A 58 2.15 10.89 -6.83
C ASP A 58 1.41 10.12 -7.95
N GLY A 59 1.16 8.81 -7.79
CA GLY A 59 0.47 7.97 -8.77
C GLY A 59 1.27 7.69 -10.05
N GLN A 60 2.55 8.04 -10.12
CA GLN A 60 3.40 7.82 -11.30
C GLN A 60 3.83 6.36 -11.46
N ILE A 61 3.90 5.63 -10.34
CA ILE A 61 4.28 4.21 -10.27
C ILE A 61 3.28 3.51 -9.36
N THR A 62 2.82 2.31 -9.72
CA THR A 62 1.87 1.56 -8.92
C THR A 62 2.56 0.80 -7.77
N TYR A 63 1.81 0.60 -6.67
CA TYR A 63 2.21 -0.35 -5.64
C TYR A 63 2.03 -1.77 -6.15
N THR A 64 3.01 -2.65 -5.90
CA THR A 64 2.84 -4.08 -6.14
C THR A 64 2.02 -4.71 -5.02
N LEU A 65 1.43 -5.89 -5.24
CA LEU A 65 0.73 -6.63 -4.18
C LEU A 65 1.63 -6.91 -2.97
N ARG A 66 2.94 -7.14 -3.20
CA ARG A 66 3.93 -7.27 -2.12
C ARG A 66 4.02 -6.00 -1.30
N ASP A 67 4.13 -4.85 -1.97
CA ASP A 67 4.20 -3.55 -1.28
C ASP A 67 2.94 -3.32 -0.45
N MET A 68 1.77 -3.57 -1.04
CA MET A 68 0.47 -3.44 -0.37
C MET A 68 0.41 -4.30 0.90
N HIS A 69 0.82 -5.57 0.80
CA HIS A 69 0.85 -6.48 1.94
C HIS A 69 1.79 -6.01 3.05
N HIS A 70 3.00 -5.55 2.73
CA HIS A 70 3.94 -5.06 3.74
C HIS A 70 3.44 -3.78 4.41
N ILE A 71 2.86 -2.85 3.64
CA ILE A 71 2.27 -1.64 4.20
C ILE A 71 1.11 -1.98 5.15
N SER A 72 0.25 -2.93 4.75
CA SER A 72 -0.90 -3.32 5.56
C SER A 72 -0.45 -3.98 6.88
N GLN A 73 0.58 -4.84 6.83
CA GLN A 73 1.19 -5.44 8.02
C GLN A 73 1.83 -4.39 8.93
N LEU A 74 2.54 -3.41 8.36
CA LEU A 74 3.15 -2.32 9.12
C LEU A 74 2.09 -1.50 9.86
N LEU A 75 1.00 -1.14 9.17
CA LEU A 75 -0.10 -0.37 9.77
C LEU A 75 -1.00 -1.22 10.67
N GLY A 76 -0.95 -2.55 10.56
CA GLY A 76 -1.81 -3.47 11.31
C GLY A 76 -3.24 -3.52 10.80
N ILE A 77 -3.42 -3.26 9.50
CA ILE A 77 -4.72 -3.13 8.84
C ILE A 77 -4.81 -4.17 7.73
N ASP A 78 -6.00 -4.72 7.51
CA ASP A 78 -6.22 -5.64 6.40
C ASP A 78 -6.06 -4.91 5.04
N PRO A 79 -5.34 -5.48 4.06
CA PRO A 79 -5.08 -4.82 2.79
C PRO A 79 -6.35 -4.60 1.95
N LEU A 80 -7.39 -5.42 2.09
CA LEU A 80 -8.68 -5.19 1.42
C LEU A 80 -9.43 -4.01 2.05
N VAL A 81 -9.32 -3.84 3.37
CA VAL A 81 -9.86 -2.66 4.06
C VAL A 81 -9.16 -1.39 3.60
N MET A 82 -7.84 -1.43 3.42
CA MET A 82 -7.09 -0.29 2.85
C MET A 82 -7.46 -0.03 1.38
N ALA A 83 -7.59 -1.08 0.55
CA ALA A 83 -7.96 -0.94 -0.86
C ALA A 83 -9.39 -0.41 -1.06
N ALA A 84 -10.28 -0.61 -0.08
CA ALA A 84 -11.60 0.01 -0.06
C ALA A 84 -11.54 1.55 0.16
N GLY A 85 -10.38 2.07 0.60
CA GLY A 85 -10.10 3.49 0.81
C GLY A 85 -10.08 3.91 2.27
N LEU A 86 -10.24 5.21 2.51
CA LEU A 86 -10.28 5.78 3.86
C LEU A 86 -11.51 5.30 4.63
N GLY A 87 -11.34 5.10 5.94
CA GLY A 87 -12.43 4.66 6.80
C GLY A 87 -12.08 4.77 8.28
N THR A 88 -12.96 4.22 9.12
CA THR A 88 -12.79 4.23 10.58
C THR A 88 -11.53 3.52 11.05
N TRP A 89 -10.94 2.67 10.20
CA TRP A 89 -9.70 1.96 10.48
C TRP A 89 -8.51 2.89 10.77
N LEU A 90 -8.50 4.11 10.20
CA LEU A 90 -7.47 5.12 10.50
C LEU A 90 -7.43 5.49 11.99
N ASN A 91 -8.54 5.36 12.71
CA ASN A 91 -8.59 5.67 14.14
C ASN A 91 -7.88 4.63 15.00
N TYR A 92 -7.65 3.43 14.47
CA TYR A 92 -6.98 2.32 15.17
C TYR A 92 -5.48 2.26 14.86
N ILE A 93 -4.94 3.21 14.09
CA ILE A 93 -3.50 3.31 13.89
C ILE A 93 -2.89 3.99 15.10
N HIS A 94 -2.08 3.24 15.83
CA HIS A 94 -1.33 3.72 16.98
C HIS A 94 0.16 3.89 16.60
N PRO A 95 0.70 5.12 16.58
CA PRO A 95 2.09 5.39 16.19
C PRO A 95 3.11 4.49 16.90
N THR A 96 2.94 4.28 18.20
CA THR A 96 3.86 3.46 19.01
C THR A 96 3.91 2.01 18.54
N GLU A 97 2.77 1.41 18.18
CA GLU A 97 2.72 0.05 17.67
C GLU A 97 3.35 -0.06 16.27
N VAL A 98 3.08 0.92 15.42
CA VAL A 98 3.64 0.95 14.06
C VAL A 98 5.16 1.09 14.10
N HIS A 99 5.68 1.98 14.95
CA HIS A 99 7.13 2.13 15.14
C HIS A 99 7.76 0.87 15.74
N HIS A 100 7.10 0.22 16.70
CA HIS A 100 7.56 -1.07 17.20
C HIS A 100 7.67 -2.12 16.08
N ARG A 101 6.67 -2.22 15.19
CA ARG A 101 6.72 -3.12 14.01
C ARG A 101 7.80 -2.71 13.01
N LEU A 102 8.08 -1.42 12.86
CA LEU A 102 9.13 -0.90 11.99
C LEU A 102 10.53 -1.34 12.45
N ASP A 103 10.74 -1.35 13.77
CA ASP A 103 12.01 -1.73 14.40
C ASP A 103 12.16 -3.24 14.60
N THR A 104 11.05 -3.98 14.59
CA THR A 104 11.06 -5.44 14.64
C THR A 104 11.49 -5.98 13.26
N PRO A 105 12.56 -6.78 13.17
CA PRO A 105 12.92 -7.42 11.91
C PRO A 105 11.73 -8.28 11.47
N THR A 106 11.11 -7.93 10.34
CA THR A 106 10.19 -8.84 9.67
C THR A 106 10.99 -10.10 9.38
N ALA A 107 10.66 -11.19 10.07
CA ALA A 107 11.34 -12.46 9.88
C ALA A 107 11.32 -12.77 8.39
N ASN A 108 12.49 -12.67 7.75
CA ASN A 108 12.70 -13.08 6.37
C ASN A 108 12.32 -14.57 6.30
N SER A 109 11.05 -14.84 5.99
CA SER A 109 10.61 -16.15 5.54
C SER A 109 11.11 -16.30 4.10
N ASN A 110 12.42 -16.44 3.97
CA ASN A 110 13.05 -16.97 2.78
C ASN A 110 13.16 -18.49 3.06
N PRO A 111 12.27 -19.34 2.52
CA PRO A 111 12.30 -20.79 2.77
C PRO A 111 13.42 -21.49 1.98
N GLY A 112 14.62 -20.92 1.95
CA GLY A 112 15.62 -21.28 0.95
C GLY A 112 17.05 -21.03 1.37
N THR A 113 17.43 -21.30 2.62
CA THR A 113 18.84 -21.60 2.95
C THR A 113 18.89 -22.42 4.23
N THR A 114 19.02 -23.73 4.09
CA THR A 114 19.49 -24.63 5.15
C THR A 114 21.02 -24.63 5.11
N PRO A 115 21.73 -24.64 6.25
CA PRO A 115 23.19 -24.76 6.30
C PRO A 115 23.70 -26.08 5.72
#